data_AF-A0A3M1LH21-F1
#
_entry.id   AF-A0A3M1LH21-F1
#
_cell.length_a   1.000
_cell.length_b   1.000
_cell.length_c   1.000
_cell.angle_alpha   90.00
_cell.angle_beta   90.00
_cell.angle_gamma   90.00
#
_symmetry.space_group_name_H-M   'P 1'
#
loop_
_entity.id
_entity.type
_entity.pdbx_description
1 polymer ?
#
loop_
_entity_poly.entity_id
_entity_poly.type
_entity_poly.pdbx_seq_one_letter_code
_entity_poly.pdbx_strand_id
1 'polypeptide(L)'
;MLWTQGKRQEAQEALAESARLLEEADSQYELGRTWLTWARLLVLEGSEAQAIPLARRAYRLLEKVGARQEAQEARDLAEGAMG
;
A
#
# COMPACT_ATOMS: atom_id res chain seq x y z
N MET A 1 -3.94 19.41 14.46
CA MET A 1 -3.79 18.58 15.67
C MET A 1 -2.49 17.78 15.56
N LEU A 2 -1.58 17.90 16.52
CA LEU A 2 -0.32 17.13 16.55
C LEU A 2 -0.56 15.62 16.77
N TRP A 3 -1.59 15.27 17.53
CA TRP A 3 -1.98 13.88 17.81
C TRP A 3 -2.33 13.06 16.56
N THR A 4 -3.01 13.68 15.60
CA THR A 4 -3.35 12.99 14.35
C THR A 4 -2.15 12.86 13.42
N GLN A 5 -1.14 13.72 13.53
CA GLN A 5 0.12 13.55 12.79
C GLN A 5 0.97 12.43 13.41
N GLY A 6 1.10 12.40 14.74
CA GLY A 6 1.83 11.31 15.43
C GLY A 6 1.31 9.92 15.08
N LYS A 7 -0.01 9.73 15.12
CA LYS A 7 -0.64 8.46 14.71
C LYS A 7 -0.44 8.10 13.24
N ARG A 8 -0.22 9.09 12.37
CA ARG A 8 0.07 8.88 10.95
C ARG A 8 1.49 8.40 10.75
N GLN A 9 2.47 9.04 11.39
CA GLN A 9 3.85 8.56 11.41
C GLN A 9 3.93 7.12 11.93
N GLU A 10 3.32 6.84 13.08
CA GLU A 10 3.31 5.49 13.68
C GLU A 10 2.70 4.44 12.74
N ALA A 11 1.63 4.79 12.02
CA ALA A 11 1.01 3.89 11.05
C ALA A 11 1.93 3.60 9.85
N GLN A 12 2.61 4.61 9.31
CA GLN A 12 3.56 4.42 8.21
C GLN A 12 4.78 3.61 8.64
N GLU A 13 5.30 3.84 9.85
CA GLU A 13 6.40 3.05 10.42
C GLU A 13 6.01 1.58 10.62
N ALA A 14 4.81 1.32 11.15
CA ALA A 14 4.30 -0.04 11.32
C ALA A 14 4.11 -0.75 9.98
N LEU A 15 3.61 -0.05 8.94
CA LEU A 15 3.46 -0.60 7.59
C LEU A 15 4.82 -0.88 6.93
N ALA A 16 5.82 -0.01 7.16
CA ALA A 16 7.18 -0.22 6.67
C ALA A 16 7.82 -1.47 7.27
N GLU A 17 7.72 -1.64 8.60
CA GLU A 17 8.27 -2.82 9.27
C GLU A 17 7.52 -4.10 8.88
N SER A 18 6.19 -4.02 8.76
CA SER A 18 5.39 -5.15 8.26
C SER A 18 5.82 -5.55 6.85
N ALA A 19 6.03 -4.60 5.94
CA ALA A 19 6.50 -4.89 4.60
C ALA A 19 7.88 -5.56 4.62
N ARG A 20 8.82 -5.08 5.44
CA ARG A 20 10.16 -5.66 5.59
C ARG A 20 10.09 -7.12 6.04
N LEU A 21 9.29 -7.42 7.07
CA LEU A 21 9.11 -8.79 7.58
C LEU A 21 8.45 -9.71 6.55
N LEU A 22 7.51 -9.20 5.77
CA LEU A 22 6.81 -9.97 4.72
C LEU A 22 7.69 -10.22 3.49
N GLU A 23 8.60 -9.29 3.16
CA GLU A 23 9.66 -9.51 2.17
C GLU A 23 10.59 -10.65 2.61
N GLU A 24 11.02 -10.65 3.88
CA GLU A 24 11.87 -11.72 4.44
C GLU A 24 11.17 -13.09 4.47
N ALA A 25 9.85 -13.10 4.66
CA ALA A 25 9.05 -14.32 4.67
C ALA A 25 8.62 -14.80 3.27
N ASP A 26 8.97 -14.07 2.18
CA ASP A 26 8.49 -14.29 0.80
C ASP A 26 6.96 -14.42 0.69
N SER A 27 6.22 -13.71 1.55
CA SER A 27 4.76 -13.74 1.55
C SER A 27 4.21 -12.70 0.55
N GLN A 28 4.19 -13.07 -0.72
CA GLN A 28 3.82 -12.16 -1.82
C GLN A 28 2.40 -11.58 -1.69
N TYR A 29 1.44 -12.39 -1.25
CA TYR A 29 0.06 -11.95 -1.08
C TYR A 29 -0.07 -10.89 0.03
N GLU A 30 0.47 -11.18 1.23
CA GLU A 30 0.38 -10.24 2.35
C GLU A 30 1.23 -9.00 2.11
N LEU A 31 2.41 -9.13 1.48
CA LEU A 31 3.22 -7.98 1.09
C LEU A 31 2.46 -7.05 0.12
N GLY A 32 1.78 -7.64 -0.86
CA GLY A 32 0.92 -6.90 -1.79
C GLY A 32 -0.20 -6.14 -1.07
N ARG A 33 -0.87 -6.78 -0.11
CA ARG A 33 -1.93 -6.14 0.69
C ARG A 33 -1.41 -5.04 1.61
N THR A 34 -0.24 -5.23 2.21
CA THR A 34 0.42 -4.22 3.04
C THR A 34 0.76 -2.98 2.23
N TRP A 35 1.34 -3.14 1.04
CA TRP A 35 1.62 -2.02 0.15
C TRP A 35 0.35 -1.32 -0.37
N LEU A 36 -0.71 -2.07 -0.70
CA LEU A 36 -1.99 -1.47 -1.08
C LEU A 36 -2.59 -0.64 0.08
N THR A 37 -2.56 -1.18 1.29
CA THR A 37 -3.05 -0.50 2.49
C THR A 37 -2.27 0.80 2.75
N TRP A 38 -0.95 0.75 2.60
CA TRP A 38 -0.10 1.92 2.73
C TRP A 38 -0.37 2.96 1.64
N ALA A 39 -0.55 2.53 0.39
CA ALA A 39 -0.93 3.43 -0.70
C ALA A 39 -2.26 4.15 -0.41
N ARG A 40 -3.29 3.44 0.07
CA ARG A 40 -4.57 4.07 0.48
C ARG A 40 -4.38 5.12 1.57
N LEU A 41 -3.57 4.82 2.59
CA LEU A 41 -3.30 5.77 3.67
C LEU A 41 -2.65 7.05 3.13
N LEU A 42 -1.69 6.92 2.21
CA LEU A 42 -1.02 8.06 1.60
C LEU A 42 -1.98 8.88 0.72
N VAL A 43 -2.91 8.26 0.00
CA VAL A 43 -3.97 8.99 -0.73
C VAL A 43 -4.85 9.79 0.24
N LEU A 44 -5.29 9.18 1.35
CA LEU A 44 -6.08 9.87 2.38
C LEU A 44 -5.32 11.05 3.03
N GLU A 45 -4.00 11.01 3.01
CA GLU A 45 -3.12 12.08 3.48
C GLU A 45 -2.79 13.13 2.41
N GLY A 46 -3.29 12.98 1.18
CA GLY A 46 -2.98 13.85 0.05
C GLY A 46 -1.57 13.64 -0.52
N SER A 47 -0.91 12.54 -0.17
CA SER A 47 0.44 12.17 -0.59
C SER A 47 0.44 11.20 -1.78
N GLU A 48 -0.34 11.49 -2.82
CA GLU A 48 -0.50 10.62 -4.00
C GLU A 48 0.81 10.25 -4.68
N ALA A 49 1.78 11.19 -4.73
CA ALA A 49 3.09 10.95 -5.31
C ALA A 49 3.84 9.78 -4.64
N GLN A 50 3.60 9.56 -3.34
CA GLN A 50 4.16 8.44 -2.59
C GLN A 50 3.27 7.19 -2.69
N ALA A 51 1.96 7.35 -2.88
CA ALA A 51 1.02 6.25 -2.99
C ALA A 51 1.17 5.45 -4.29
N ILE A 52 1.33 6.13 -5.42
CA ILE A 52 1.43 5.52 -6.76
C ILE A 52 2.51 4.43 -6.85
N PRO A 53 3.77 4.65 -6.44
CA PRO A 53 4.79 3.61 -6.52
C PRO A 53 4.47 2.38 -5.66
N LEU A 54 3.84 2.56 -4.49
CA LEU A 54 3.39 1.45 -3.65
C LEU A 54 2.25 0.67 -4.30
N ALA A 55 1.26 1.36 -4.86
CA ALA A 55 0.15 0.73 -5.56
C ALA A 55 0.61 -0.07 -6.79
N ARG A 56 1.58 0.43 -7.56
CA ARG A 56 2.19 -0.32 -8.67
C ARG A 56 2.91 -1.59 -8.20
N ARG A 57 3.59 -1.52 -7.06
CA ARG A 57 4.26 -2.70 -6.46
C ARG A 57 3.23 -3.71 -5.96
N ALA A 58 2.18 -3.25 -5.28
CA ALA A 58 1.06 -4.06 -4.83
C ALA A 58 0.37 -4.76 -6.00
N TYR A 59 0.04 -4.03 -7.07
CA TYR A 59 -0.58 -4.59 -8.28
C TYR A 59 0.21 -5.77 -8.83
N ARG A 60 1.53 -5.62 -9.02
CA ARG A 60 2.37 -6.71 -9.57
C ARG A 60 2.35 -7.97 -8.71
N LEU A 61 2.38 -7.83 -7.38
CA LEU A 61 2.34 -8.99 -6.49
C LEU A 61 0.95 -9.63 -6.47
N LEU A 62 -0.09 -8.81 -6.32
CA LEU A 62 -1.49 -9.26 -6.22
C LEU A 62 -1.97 -9.90 -7.52
N GLU A 63 -1.58 -9.36 -8.67
CA GLU A 63 -1.82 -9.96 -9.98
C GLU A 63 -1.14 -11.33 -10.09
N LYS A 64 0.14 -11.42 -9.71
CA LYS A 64 0.92 -12.66 -9.76
C LYS A 64 0.30 -13.78 -8.90
N VAL A 65 -0.23 -13.45 -7.73
CA VAL A 65 -0.87 -14.43 -6.83
C VAL A 65 -2.36 -14.65 -7.13
N GLY A 66 -2.92 -13.98 -8.14
CA GLY A 66 -4.30 -14.16 -8.57
C GLY A 66 -5.36 -13.46 -7.69
N ALA A 67 -4.95 -12.52 -6.83
CA ALA A 67 -5.85 -11.70 -6.01
C ALA A 67 -6.49 -10.59 -6.86
N ARG A 68 -7.45 -10.98 -7.72
CA ARG A 68 -7.97 -10.15 -8.81
C ARG A 68 -8.61 -8.83 -8.33
N GLN A 69 -9.34 -8.87 -7.22
CA GLN A 69 -10.03 -7.68 -6.71
C GLN A 69 -9.02 -6.66 -6.19
N GLU A 70 -8.09 -7.09 -5.35
CA GLU A 70 -7.06 -6.23 -4.78
C GLU A 70 -6.07 -5.76 -5.85
N ALA A 71 -5.77 -6.60 -6.85
CA ALA A 71 -4.96 -6.21 -8.00
C ALA A 71 -5.64 -5.10 -8.81
N GLN A 72 -6.94 -5.24 -9.11
CA GLN A 72 -7.68 -4.21 -9.83
C GLN A 72 -7.69 -2.89 -9.06
N GLU A 73 -7.93 -2.95 -7.76
CA GLU A 73 -7.91 -1.76 -6.93
C GLU A 73 -6.53 -1.10 -6.86
N ALA A 74 -5.47 -1.89 -6.70
CA ALA A 74 -4.10 -1.39 -6.73
C ALA A 74 -3.76 -0.72 -8.07
N ARG A 75 -4.31 -1.24 -9.17
CA ARG A 75 -4.20 -0.64 -10.50
C ARG A 75 -4.96 0.69 -10.58
N ASP A 76 -6.21 0.73 -10.13
CA ASP A 76 -7.04 1.94 -10.17
C ASP A 76 -6.40 3.07 -9.35
N LEU A 77 -5.85 2.75 -8.18
CA LEU A 77 -5.09 3.70 -7.35
C LEU A 77 -3.81 4.17 -8.06
N ALA A 78 -3.08 3.26 -8.71
CA ALA A 78 -1.86 3.60 -9.44
C ALA A 78 -2.11 4.46 -10.70
N GLU A 79 -3.30 4.37 -11.30
CA GLU A 79 -3.72 5.10 -12.49
C GLU A 79 -4.45 6.42 -12.15
N GLY A 80 -4.72 6.68 -10.86
CA GLY A 80 -5.44 7.87 -10.41
C GLY A 80 -6.94 7.83 -10.71
N ALA A 81 -7.51 6.64 -10.91
CA ALA A 81 -8.91 6.43 -11.28
C ALA A 81 -9.88 6.42 -10.09
N MET A 82 -9.41 6.64 -8.85
CA MET A 82 -10.25 6.69 -7.64
C MET A 82 -10.99 8.04 -7.48
N GLY A 83 -11.61 8.52 -8.56
CA GLY A 83 -12.44 9.74 -8.60
C GLY A 83 -13.87 9.49 -8.14
#